data_AF-R6TSJ7-F1
#
_entry.id   AF-R6TSJ7-F1
#
_cell.length_a   1.000
_cell.length_b   1.000
_cell.length_c   1.000
_cell.angle_alpha   90.00
_cell.angle_beta   90.00
_cell.angle_gamma   90.00
#
_symmetry.space_group_name_H-M   'P 1'
#
loop_
_entity.id
_entity.type
_entity.pdbx_description
1 polymer ?
#
loop_
_entity_poly.entity_id
_entity_poly.type
_entity_poly.pdbx_seq_one_letter_code
_entity_poly.pdbx_strand_id
1 'polypeptide(L)'
;MFTAIIENEGNTLVMEFPCKRYLMADHLGSIGIRKPAHEIKCMDEEEEPIKVKIIGNNEFEKRLALLISPTDTLSLVNTMCEFYQNLSYQNRLDAMEAVMSGKVSSIAEFDKFMLESRMEDTTEYFYCPLVANVYSRDEYGNMEEYPDEYDGSYLAPYEERIRDLIRLEDARDEDNLAAYFDGSNGAVGKLKEVHFSTQNVDGVLYGCIRAELTAPFTADEEAEFKDWLEGQCSDGYGEGLEQRSIRVEDGDMYVSFWHGGDDWFMLNGDEFDEYLSDQKMGGIE
;
A
#
# COMPACT_ATOMS: atom_id res chain seq x y z
N MET A 1 17.17 6.23 15.11
CA MET A 1 17.98 5.13 14.57
C MET A 1 19.44 5.58 14.54
N PHE A 2 20.38 4.64 14.54
CA PHE A 2 21.65 4.76 15.25
C PHE A 2 22.73 5.65 14.63
N THR A 3 23.65 6.08 15.49
CA THR A 3 24.98 6.56 15.10
C THR A 3 26.00 5.42 15.27
N ALA A 4 26.65 5.01 14.18
CA ALA A 4 27.76 4.06 14.19
C ALA A 4 29.10 4.82 14.17
N ILE A 5 29.98 4.52 15.13
CA ILE A 5 31.38 4.94 15.13
C ILE A 5 32.22 3.75 14.68
N ILE A 6 32.93 3.92 13.57
CA ILE A 6 33.73 2.87 12.94
C ILE A 6 35.18 3.34 12.90
N GLU A 7 36.09 2.55 13.46
CA GLU A 7 37.52 2.82 13.48
C GLU A 7 38.29 1.77 12.70
N ASN A 8 39.28 2.20 11.91
CA ASN A 8 40.19 1.33 11.19
C ASN A 8 41.58 1.99 11.09
N GLU A 9 42.60 1.33 11.64
CA GLU A 9 44.01 1.76 11.57
C GLU A 9 44.23 3.24 11.98
N GLY A 10 43.49 3.72 12.98
CA GLY A 10 43.59 5.10 13.49
C GLY A 10 42.74 6.14 12.73
N ASN A 11 41.99 5.73 11.70
CA ASN A 11 40.97 6.56 11.06
C ASN A 11 39.61 6.28 11.69
N THR A 12 38.78 7.33 11.81
CA THR A 12 37.43 7.23 12.38
C THR A 12 36.39 7.73 11.39
N LEU A 13 35.30 6.97 11.26
CA LEU A 13 34.11 7.30 10.49
C LEU A 13 32.90 7.33 11.44
N VAL A 14 32.11 8.38 11.34
CA VAL A 14 30.79 8.46 11.99
C VAL A 14 29.73 8.33 10.91
N MET A 15 28.82 7.39 11.06
CA MET A 15 27.77 7.09 10.08
C MET A 15 26.41 6.98 10.76
N GLU A 16 25.40 7.62 10.19
CA GLU A 16 24.01 7.48 10.63
C GLU A 16 23.32 6.31 9.90
N PHE A 17 22.57 5.52 10.65
CA PHE A 17 21.75 4.44 10.12
C PHE A 17 20.26 4.80 10.11
N PRO A 18 19.49 4.35 9.09
CA PRO A 18 19.97 3.58 7.96
C PRO A 18 20.72 4.47 6.94
N CYS A 19 21.78 3.91 6.39
CA CYS A 19 22.58 4.46 5.31
C CYS A 19 22.29 3.66 4.03
N LYS A 20 22.16 4.35 2.90
CA LYS A 20 21.99 3.68 1.60
C LYS A 20 23.21 2.80 1.30
N ARG A 21 22.98 1.56 0.84
CA ARG A 21 24.05 0.56 0.61
C ARG A 21 25.22 1.07 -0.23
N TYR A 22 24.96 1.83 -1.28
CA TYR A 22 26.03 2.37 -2.14
C TYR A 22 26.89 3.43 -1.43
N LEU A 23 26.28 4.28 -0.59
CA LEU A 23 27.01 5.26 0.22
C LEU A 23 27.83 4.59 1.32
N MET A 24 27.31 3.50 1.89
CA MET A 24 28.01 2.76 2.95
C MET A 24 29.37 2.23 2.48
N ALA A 25 29.45 1.68 1.27
CA ALA A 25 30.72 1.20 0.70
C ALA A 25 31.73 2.35 0.49
N ASP A 26 31.26 3.49 -0.02
CA ASP A 26 32.08 4.68 -0.23
C ASP A 26 32.60 5.24 1.11
N HIS A 27 31.73 5.34 2.11
CA HIS A 27 32.09 5.81 3.44
C HIS A 27 33.12 4.89 4.11
N LEU A 28 32.90 3.57 4.08
CA LEU A 28 33.88 2.59 4.60
C LEU A 28 35.22 2.71 3.87
N GLY A 29 35.19 2.90 2.55
CA GLY A 29 36.38 3.10 1.73
C GLY A 29 37.19 4.34 2.12
N SER A 30 36.54 5.40 2.64
CA SER A 30 37.20 6.64 3.06
C SER A 30 38.15 6.46 4.26
N ILE A 31 37.93 5.44 5.08
CA ILE A 31 38.79 5.06 6.22
C ILE A 31 39.61 3.80 5.94
N GLY A 32 39.73 3.40 4.66
CA GLY A 32 40.57 2.29 4.23
C GLY A 32 39.92 0.90 4.31
N ILE A 33 38.64 0.80 4.65
CA ILE A 33 37.94 -0.49 4.71
C ILE A 33 37.45 -0.88 3.31
N ARG A 34 37.89 -2.04 2.82
CA ARG A 34 37.46 -2.64 1.54
C ARG A 34 36.52 -3.83 1.70
N LYS A 35 36.32 -4.30 2.94
CA LYS A 35 35.40 -5.40 3.24
C LYS A 35 33.95 -4.94 3.06
N PRO A 36 33.05 -5.80 2.57
CA PRO A 36 31.65 -5.48 2.48
C PRO A 36 31.00 -5.43 3.87
N ALA A 37 29.97 -4.60 4.03
CA ALA A 37 29.32 -4.36 5.34
C ALA A 37 28.69 -5.60 5.99
N HIS A 38 28.38 -6.65 5.22
CA HIS A 38 27.88 -7.92 5.76
C HIS A 38 28.99 -8.81 6.34
N GLU A 39 30.26 -8.45 6.17
CA GLU A 39 31.41 -9.13 6.79
C GLU A 39 31.98 -8.34 7.98
N ILE A 40 31.52 -7.10 8.20
CA ILE A 40 32.00 -6.24 9.28
C ILE A 40 31.09 -6.40 10.48
N LYS A 41 31.65 -6.88 11.60
CA LYS A 41 30.93 -7.12 12.85
C LYS A 41 30.83 -5.85 13.71
N CYS A 42 29.77 -5.76 14.50
CA CYS A 42 29.50 -4.69 15.46
C CYS A 42 30.28 -4.89 16.77
N MET A 43 31.61 -5.00 16.67
CA MET A 43 32.50 -5.33 17.79
C MET A 43 33.50 -4.21 18.07
N ASP A 44 33.66 -3.85 19.34
CA ASP A 44 34.61 -2.83 19.82
C ASP A 44 35.66 -3.50 20.72
N GLU A 45 36.50 -4.37 20.14
CA GLU A 45 37.57 -5.10 20.83
C GLU A 45 38.95 -4.58 20.38
N GLU A 46 39.91 -4.52 21.30
CA GLU A 46 41.25 -3.96 21.01
C GLU A 46 42.03 -4.76 19.96
N GLU A 47 41.79 -6.07 19.89
CA GLU A 47 42.51 -6.99 18.99
C GLU A 47 41.97 -6.97 17.54
N GLU A 48 40.77 -6.43 17.33
CA GLU A 48 40.15 -6.37 16.01
C GLU A 48 40.66 -5.15 15.22
N PRO A 49 40.97 -5.32 13.92
CA PRO A 49 41.46 -4.23 13.07
C PRO A 49 40.37 -3.19 12.77
N ILE A 50 39.10 -3.63 12.71
CA ILE A 50 37.94 -2.76 12.50
C ILE A 50 37.12 -2.80 13.78
N LYS A 51 36.97 -1.64 14.43
CA LYS A 51 36.17 -1.49 15.64
C LYS A 51 34.89 -0.76 15.32
N VAL A 52 33.78 -1.27 15.81
CA VAL A 52 32.45 -0.75 15.53
C VAL A 52 31.68 -0.58 16.82
N LYS A 53 31.22 0.64 17.06
CA LYS A 53 30.36 0.99 18.18
C LYS A 53 29.05 1.57 17.69
N ILE A 54 27.94 1.00 18.12
CA ILE A 54 26.60 1.48 17.80
C ILE A 54 26.05 2.28 18.98
N ILE A 55 25.55 3.48 18.71
CA ILE A 55 25.09 4.43 19.71
C ILE A 55 23.64 4.84 19.42
N GLY A 56 22.81 4.72 20.45
CA GLY A 56 21.44 5.25 20.46
C GLY A 56 21.37 6.64 21.09
N ASN A 57 20.59 7.53 20.47
CA ASN A 57 20.47 8.93 20.85
C ASN A 57 19.33 9.19 21.85
N ASN A 58 18.31 8.31 21.89
CA ASN A 58 17.21 8.34 22.85
C ASN A 58 17.12 7.05 23.68
N GLU A 59 16.21 6.97 24.66
CA GLU A 59 16.10 5.80 25.55
C GLU A 59 15.76 4.51 24.79
N PHE A 60 14.81 4.56 23.86
CA PHE A 60 14.43 3.43 23.03
C PHE A 60 15.63 2.91 22.23
N GLU A 61 16.34 3.80 21.54
CA GLU A 61 17.52 3.43 20.77
C GLU A 61 18.63 2.89 21.67
N LYS A 62 18.87 3.48 22.84
CA LYS A 62 19.86 2.94 23.78
C LYS A 62 19.52 1.50 24.18
N ARG A 63 18.26 1.19 24.42
CA ARG A 63 17.83 -0.20 24.71
C ARG A 63 17.97 -1.11 23.49
N LEU A 64 17.56 -0.63 22.32
CA LEU A 64 17.68 -1.38 21.07
C LEU A 64 19.16 -1.68 20.73
N ALA A 65 20.07 -0.74 20.99
CA ALA A 65 21.51 -0.92 20.79
C ALA A 65 22.10 -2.02 21.68
N LEU A 66 21.53 -2.24 22.88
CA LEU A 66 21.93 -3.33 23.78
C LEU A 66 21.53 -4.71 23.27
N LEU A 67 20.59 -4.78 22.31
CA LEU A 67 20.20 -6.05 21.69
C LEU A 67 21.19 -6.51 20.61
N ILE A 68 22.10 -5.62 20.17
CA ILE A 68 23.11 -5.88 19.14
C ILE A 68 24.24 -6.70 19.76
N SER A 69 24.47 -7.89 19.23
CA SER A 69 25.57 -8.76 19.57
C SER A 69 26.87 -8.29 18.89
N PRO A 70 28.05 -8.51 19.50
CA PRO A 70 29.34 -8.34 18.83
C PRO A 70 29.51 -9.18 17.55
N THR A 71 28.65 -10.19 17.33
CA THR A 71 28.65 -11.00 16.10
C THR A 71 27.71 -10.49 15.02
N ASP A 72 26.80 -9.57 15.34
CA ASP A 72 25.92 -8.94 14.36
C ASP A 72 26.73 -8.08 13.41
N THR A 73 26.25 -7.94 12.17
CA THR A 73 26.98 -7.22 11.12
C THR A 73 26.44 -5.82 10.92
N LEU A 74 27.27 -4.90 10.40
CA LEU A 74 26.82 -3.56 10.03
C LEU A 74 25.63 -3.61 9.06
N SER A 75 25.66 -4.54 8.10
CA SER A 75 24.55 -4.71 7.16
C SER A 75 23.25 -5.14 7.85
N LEU A 76 23.33 -6.03 8.84
CA LEU A 76 22.14 -6.47 9.59
C LEU A 76 21.52 -5.31 10.36
N VAL A 77 22.33 -4.56 11.13
CA VAL A 77 21.85 -3.42 11.91
C VAL A 77 21.25 -2.33 11.01
N ASN A 78 21.88 -2.08 9.85
CA ASN A 78 21.38 -1.11 8.88
C ASN A 78 20.03 -1.53 8.28
N THR A 79 19.91 -2.80 7.86
CA THR A 79 18.66 -3.34 7.31
C THR A 79 17.53 -3.35 8.35
N MET A 80 17.85 -3.67 9.61
CA MET A 80 16.89 -3.58 10.71
C MET A 80 16.39 -2.13 10.90
N CYS A 81 17.28 -1.14 10.86
CA CYS A 81 16.88 0.27 10.99
C CYS A 81 15.99 0.73 9.83
N GLU A 82 16.31 0.30 8.60
CA GLU A 82 15.51 0.57 7.40
C GLU A 82 14.12 -0.07 7.51
N PHE A 83 14.06 -1.33 7.94
CA PHE A 83 12.79 -2.02 8.16
C PHE A 83 11.92 -1.32 9.20
N TYR A 84 12.50 -0.97 10.35
CA TYR A 84 11.81 -0.25 11.41
C TYR A 84 11.26 1.12 10.96
N GLN A 85 11.99 1.86 10.13
CA GLN A 85 11.53 3.14 9.59
C GLN A 85 10.32 3.01 8.67
N ASN A 86 10.21 1.88 7.97
CA ASN A 86 9.14 1.58 7.02
C ASN A 86 7.92 0.91 7.68
N LEU A 87 7.95 0.64 8.99
CA LEU A 87 6.80 0.15 9.74
C LEU A 87 5.72 1.24 9.87
N SER A 88 4.45 0.81 9.86
CA SER A 88 3.31 1.67 10.19
C SER A 88 3.48 2.29 11.59
N TYR A 89 2.77 3.39 11.86
CA TYR A 89 2.86 4.07 13.17
C TYR A 89 2.56 3.11 14.34
N GLN A 90 1.52 2.29 14.23
CA GLN A 90 1.15 1.33 15.27
C GLN A 90 2.23 0.26 15.47
N ASN A 91 2.72 -0.35 14.40
CA ASN A 91 3.76 -1.38 14.49
C ASN A 91 5.07 -0.81 15.06
N ARG A 92 5.38 0.47 14.83
CA ARG A 92 6.50 1.15 15.49
C ARG A 92 6.26 1.28 16.99
N LEU A 93 5.06 1.67 17.43
CA LEU A 93 4.74 1.74 18.87
C LEU A 93 4.86 0.37 19.54
N ASP A 94 4.34 -0.69 18.91
CA ASP A 94 4.41 -2.05 19.45
C ASP A 94 5.85 -2.57 19.51
N ALA A 95 6.66 -2.28 18.48
CA ALA A 95 8.08 -2.58 18.45
C ALA A 95 8.85 -1.79 19.53
N MET A 96 8.51 -0.51 19.74
CA MET A 96 9.05 0.27 20.85
C MET A 96 8.70 -0.39 22.18
N GLU A 97 7.43 -0.72 22.42
CA GLU A 97 6.99 -1.36 23.66
C GLU A 97 7.68 -2.71 23.89
N ALA A 98 7.85 -3.53 22.85
CA ALA A 98 8.54 -4.82 22.95
C ALA A 98 9.99 -4.66 23.44
N VAL A 99 10.72 -3.67 22.92
CA VAL A 99 12.08 -3.35 23.38
C VAL A 99 12.07 -2.75 24.79
N MET A 100 11.14 -1.83 25.06
CA MET A 100 11.07 -1.12 26.35
C MET A 100 10.61 -2.03 27.50
N SER A 101 9.78 -3.03 27.24
CA SER A 101 9.34 -4.04 28.21
C SER A 101 10.33 -5.19 28.38
N GLY A 102 11.32 -5.32 27.49
CA GLY A 102 12.25 -6.45 27.45
C GLY A 102 11.64 -7.75 26.92
N LYS A 103 10.54 -7.66 26.15
CA LYS A 103 9.91 -8.79 25.44
C LYS A 103 10.85 -9.39 24.39
N VAL A 104 11.72 -8.57 23.81
CA VAL A 104 12.80 -8.99 22.90
C VAL A 104 14.16 -8.83 23.58
N SER A 105 15.04 -9.80 23.36
CA SER A 105 16.35 -9.87 24.03
C SER A 105 17.54 -9.87 23.07
N SER A 106 17.30 -9.91 21.76
CA SER A 106 18.33 -9.84 20.72
C SER A 106 17.81 -9.17 19.45
N ILE A 107 18.73 -8.72 18.57
CA ILE A 107 18.36 -8.19 17.25
C ILE A 107 17.58 -9.22 16.43
N ALA A 108 17.93 -10.51 16.48
CA ALA A 108 17.20 -11.54 15.75
C ALA A 108 15.75 -11.71 16.24
N GLU A 109 15.53 -11.63 17.56
CA GLU A 109 14.17 -11.63 18.13
C GLU A 109 13.42 -10.34 17.79
N PHE A 110 14.09 -9.19 17.78
CA PHE A 110 13.48 -7.93 17.37
C PHE A 110 13.09 -7.92 15.89
N ASP A 111 13.96 -8.41 15.00
CA ASP A 111 13.69 -8.56 13.57
C ASP A 111 12.51 -9.51 13.34
N LYS A 112 12.52 -10.68 14.00
CA LYS A 112 11.38 -11.60 13.98
C LYS A 112 10.10 -10.96 14.51
N PHE A 113 10.18 -10.22 15.62
CA PHE A 113 9.04 -9.51 16.19
C PHE A 113 8.48 -8.51 15.19
N MET A 114 9.31 -7.67 14.55
CA MET A 114 8.83 -6.71 13.55
C MET A 114 8.22 -7.40 12.33
N LEU A 115 8.75 -8.56 11.91
CA LEU A 115 8.19 -9.36 10.83
C LEU A 115 6.81 -9.96 11.20
N GLU A 116 6.66 -10.47 12.43
CA GLU A 116 5.40 -11.02 12.97
C GLU A 116 4.40 -9.93 13.36
N SER A 117 4.87 -8.73 13.70
CA SER A 117 4.07 -7.54 14.01
C SER A 117 3.65 -6.77 12.77
N ARG A 118 4.01 -7.21 11.56
CA ARG A 118 3.13 -6.95 10.42
C ARG A 118 1.81 -7.63 10.80
N MET A 119 0.83 -6.87 11.29
CA MET A 119 -0.56 -7.33 11.27
C MET A 119 -0.75 -7.89 9.87
N GLU A 120 -1.19 -9.16 9.78
CA GLU A 120 -1.32 -9.86 8.51
C GLU A 120 -1.95 -8.89 7.52
N ASP A 121 -1.22 -8.58 6.43
CA ASP A 121 -1.70 -7.63 5.45
C ASP A 121 -3.16 -8.02 5.15
N THR A 122 -4.10 -7.14 5.47
CA THR A 122 -5.52 -7.44 5.28
C THR A 122 -5.93 -6.92 3.92
N THR A 123 -6.86 -7.63 3.31
CA THR A 123 -7.45 -7.22 2.04
C THR A 123 -8.91 -6.88 2.31
N GLU A 124 -9.27 -5.64 2.05
CA GLU A 124 -10.64 -5.16 2.14
C GLU A 124 -11.16 -4.85 0.73
N TYR A 125 -12.47 -5.01 0.53
CA TYR A 125 -13.12 -4.78 -0.75
C TYR A 125 -14.22 -3.76 -0.58
N PHE A 126 -14.29 -2.84 -1.54
CA PHE A 126 -15.29 -1.80 -1.63
C PHE A 126 -16.03 -1.92 -2.95
N TYR A 127 -17.34 -1.65 -2.92
CA TYR A 127 -18.25 -1.90 -4.04
C TYR A 127 -19.08 -0.66 -4.33
N CYS A 128 -19.22 -0.38 -5.62
CA CYS A 128 -20.10 0.67 -6.14
C CYS A 128 -20.87 0.17 -7.37
N PRO A 129 -22.01 0.78 -7.72
CA PRO A 129 -22.69 0.47 -8.98
C PRO A 129 -21.86 0.93 -10.18
N LEU A 130 -22.00 0.20 -11.29
CA LEU A 130 -21.46 0.62 -12.59
C LEU A 130 -22.60 1.06 -13.49
N VAL A 131 -22.35 2.10 -14.28
CA VAL A 131 -23.24 2.55 -15.34
C VAL A 131 -22.54 2.56 -16.68
N ALA A 132 -23.32 2.39 -17.75
CA ALA A 132 -22.87 2.41 -19.12
C ALA A 132 -23.61 3.49 -19.90
N ASN A 133 -22.87 4.40 -20.51
CA ASN A 133 -23.39 5.35 -21.49
C ASN A 133 -23.11 4.81 -22.89
N VAL A 134 -24.14 4.36 -23.60
CA VAL A 134 -24.00 3.83 -24.96
C VAL A 134 -24.45 4.89 -25.96
N TYR A 135 -23.51 5.37 -26.77
CA TYR A 135 -23.83 6.25 -27.87
C TYR A 135 -24.01 5.43 -29.14
N SER A 136 -25.24 5.36 -29.62
CA SER A 136 -25.55 4.70 -30.87
C SER A 136 -25.00 5.48 -32.07
N ARG A 137 -24.97 4.83 -33.22
CA ARG A 137 -24.51 5.44 -34.47
C ARG A 137 -25.62 5.49 -35.50
N ASP A 138 -25.76 6.63 -36.16
CA ASP A 138 -26.70 6.82 -37.25
C ASP A 138 -26.29 6.01 -38.51
N GLU A 139 -27.14 6.04 -39.53
CA GLU A 139 -26.90 5.34 -40.82
C GLU A 139 -25.65 5.82 -41.57
N TYR A 140 -25.08 6.98 -41.18
CA TYR A 140 -23.86 7.55 -41.73
C TYR A 140 -22.63 7.30 -40.83
N GLY A 141 -22.82 6.60 -39.70
CA GLY A 141 -21.79 6.28 -38.74
C GLY A 141 -21.45 7.40 -37.75
N ASN A 142 -22.23 8.49 -37.71
CA ASN A 142 -22.07 9.55 -36.73
C ASN A 142 -22.61 9.10 -35.38
N MET A 143 -21.93 9.50 -34.30
CA MET A 143 -22.37 9.24 -32.94
C MET A 143 -23.56 10.14 -32.60
N GLU A 144 -24.60 9.58 -32.00
CA GLU A 144 -25.72 10.35 -31.45
C GLU A 144 -25.25 11.31 -30.34
N GLU A 145 -25.99 12.40 -30.11
CA GLU A 145 -25.61 13.42 -29.12
C GLU A 145 -25.87 12.97 -27.66
N TYR A 146 -26.90 12.16 -27.45
CA TYR A 146 -27.33 11.69 -26.14
C TYR A 146 -27.14 10.18 -26.04
N PRO A 147 -26.52 9.68 -24.95
CA PRO A 147 -26.39 8.25 -24.74
C PRO A 147 -27.69 7.64 -24.21
N ASP A 148 -27.86 6.35 -24.47
CA ASP A 148 -28.74 5.50 -23.67
C ASP A 148 -27.95 5.00 -22.45
N GLU A 149 -28.49 5.20 -21.25
CA GLU A 149 -27.88 4.80 -19.98
C GLU A 149 -28.33 3.39 -19.58
N TYR A 150 -27.38 2.55 -19.17
CA TYR A 150 -27.63 1.19 -18.72
C TYR A 150 -26.92 0.88 -17.41
N ASP A 151 -27.49 -0.04 -16.64
CA ASP A 151 -26.94 -0.48 -15.36
C ASP A 151 -25.95 -1.66 -15.50
N GLY A 152 -25.46 -2.13 -14.35
CA GLY A 152 -24.56 -3.29 -14.24
C GLY A 152 -25.07 -4.57 -14.91
N SER A 153 -26.38 -4.76 -15.09
CA SER A 153 -26.92 -5.97 -15.73
C SER A 153 -26.63 -5.99 -17.23
N TYR A 154 -26.64 -4.83 -17.88
CA TYR A 154 -26.24 -4.68 -19.28
C TYR A 154 -24.73 -4.87 -19.46
N LEU A 155 -23.93 -4.46 -18.48
CA LEU A 155 -22.47 -4.54 -18.49
C LEU A 155 -21.93 -5.95 -18.28
N ALA A 156 -22.68 -6.83 -17.60
CA ALA A 156 -22.24 -8.17 -17.22
C ALA A 156 -21.66 -9.03 -18.37
N PRO A 157 -22.25 -9.07 -19.59
CA PRO A 157 -21.67 -9.81 -20.71
C PRO A 157 -20.33 -9.23 -21.23
N TYR A 158 -20.01 -7.99 -20.89
CA TYR A 158 -18.81 -7.28 -21.33
C TYR A 158 -17.70 -7.24 -20.27
N GLU A 159 -17.87 -7.93 -19.13
CA GLU A 159 -16.97 -7.90 -17.97
C GLU A 159 -15.48 -8.05 -18.35
N GLU A 160 -15.12 -8.99 -19.22
CA GLU A 160 -13.72 -9.20 -19.62
C GLU A 160 -13.16 -7.97 -20.35
N ARG A 161 -13.94 -7.36 -21.24
CA ARG A 161 -13.54 -6.17 -22.00
C ARG A 161 -13.41 -4.94 -21.10
N ILE A 162 -14.26 -4.85 -20.07
CA ILE A 162 -14.19 -3.81 -19.05
C ILE A 162 -12.94 -3.98 -18.19
N ARG A 163 -12.61 -5.21 -17.80
CA ARG A 163 -11.35 -5.50 -17.07
C ARG A 163 -10.11 -5.19 -17.91
N ASP A 164 -10.15 -5.42 -19.22
CA ASP A 164 -9.07 -4.99 -20.11
C ASP A 164 -8.92 -3.47 -20.14
N LEU A 165 -10.04 -2.73 -20.11
CA LEU A 165 -10.04 -1.27 -20.02
C LEU A 165 -9.40 -0.78 -18.73
N ILE A 166 -9.78 -1.39 -17.60
CA ILE A 166 -9.21 -1.10 -16.27
C ILE A 166 -7.69 -1.34 -16.27
N ARG A 167 -7.23 -2.49 -16.79
CA ARG A 167 -5.77 -2.77 -16.88
C ARG A 167 -5.02 -1.73 -17.72
N LEU A 168 -5.65 -1.19 -18.76
CA LEU A 168 -5.06 -0.13 -19.58
C LEU A 168 -5.00 1.21 -18.84
N GLU A 169 -5.94 1.48 -17.95
CA GLU A 169 -5.92 2.68 -17.11
C GLU A 169 -4.88 2.55 -15.98
N ASP A 170 -4.85 1.40 -15.29
CA ASP A 170 -3.83 1.09 -14.27
C ASP A 170 -2.39 1.26 -14.83
N ALA A 171 -2.17 0.90 -16.10
CA ALA A 171 -0.84 0.96 -16.72
C ALA A 171 -0.38 2.38 -17.11
N ARG A 172 -1.20 3.42 -16.88
CA ARG A 172 -0.86 4.81 -17.22
C ARG A 172 -0.02 5.51 -16.17
N ASP A 173 -0.17 5.09 -14.92
CA ASP A 173 0.57 5.65 -13.80
C ASP A 173 1.71 4.70 -13.41
N GLU A 174 2.84 5.27 -13.03
CA GLU A 174 3.98 4.51 -12.51
C GLU A 174 3.76 4.16 -11.03
N ASP A 175 3.00 4.99 -10.31
CA ASP A 175 2.70 4.81 -8.89
C ASP A 175 1.31 4.17 -8.71
N ASN A 176 1.15 3.37 -7.65
CA ASN A 176 -0.17 2.84 -7.29
C ASN A 176 -1.06 3.97 -6.72
N LEU A 177 -2.37 3.90 -6.97
CA LEU A 177 -3.33 4.92 -6.55
C LEU A 177 -3.29 5.23 -5.04
N ALA A 178 -2.88 4.27 -4.20
CA ALA A 178 -2.65 4.45 -2.77
C ALA A 178 -1.67 5.60 -2.44
N ALA A 179 -0.73 5.93 -3.34
CA ALA A 179 0.22 7.03 -3.14
C ALA A 179 -0.44 8.41 -3.12
N TYR A 180 -1.66 8.52 -3.66
CA TYR A 180 -2.44 9.77 -3.72
C TYR A 180 -3.49 9.88 -2.62
N PHE A 181 -3.58 8.92 -1.71
CA PHE A 181 -4.48 8.99 -0.58
C PHE A 181 -3.97 9.99 0.46
N ASP A 182 -4.78 11.01 0.77
CA ASP A 182 -4.44 12.14 1.64
C ASP A 182 -5.30 12.20 2.91
N GLY A 183 -5.86 11.06 3.32
CA GLY A 183 -6.60 10.92 4.59
C GLY A 183 -5.73 11.11 5.84
N SER A 184 -6.27 10.71 7.00
CA SER A 184 -5.54 10.80 8.26
C SER A 184 -4.23 10.01 8.24
N ASN A 185 -3.22 10.46 9.00
CA ASN A 185 -1.92 9.78 9.09
C ASN A 185 -2.04 8.30 9.47
N GLY A 186 -3.08 7.93 10.25
CA GLY A 186 -3.40 6.55 10.59
C GLY A 186 -3.82 5.76 9.35
N ALA A 187 -4.79 6.28 8.60
CA ALA A 187 -5.29 5.67 7.37
C ALA A 187 -4.19 5.57 6.29
N VAL A 188 -3.46 6.67 6.03
CA VAL A 188 -2.34 6.70 5.06
C VAL A 188 -1.25 5.70 5.43
N GLY A 189 -0.93 5.57 6.73
CA GLY A 189 0.06 4.60 7.20
C GLY A 189 -0.39 3.14 7.10
N LYS A 190 -1.68 2.89 6.89
CA LYS A 190 -2.26 1.54 6.73
C LYS A 190 -2.36 1.13 5.27
N LEU A 191 -2.73 2.04 4.36
CA LEU A 191 -2.96 1.73 2.96
C LEU A 191 -1.66 1.41 2.20
N LYS A 192 -1.59 0.23 1.57
CA LYS A 192 -0.46 -0.19 0.73
C LYS A 192 -0.75 -0.01 -0.75
N GLU A 193 -1.86 -0.59 -1.20
CA GLU A 193 -2.24 -0.62 -2.61
C GLU A 193 -3.75 -0.51 -2.76
N VAL A 194 -4.18 0.13 -3.84
CA VAL A 194 -5.58 0.20 -4.28
C VAL A 194 -5.64 -0.26 -5.73
N HIS A 195 -6.58 -1.14 -6.04
CA HIS A 195 -6.77 -1.68 -7.39
C HIS A 195 -8.25 -1.66 -7.75
N PHE A 196 -8.59 -1.03 -8.86
CA PHE A 196 -9.95 -1.06 -9.41
C PHE A 196 -10.18 -2.36 -10.18
N SER A 197 -11.40 -2.87 -10.14
CA SER A 197 -11.82 -4.07 -10.85
C SER A 197 -13.35 -4.11 -10.95
N THR A 198 -13.86 -5.27 -11.35
CA THR A 198 -15.30 -5.54 -11.43
C THR A 198 -15.63 -6.88 -10.79
N GLN A 199 -16.83 -7.00 -10.22
CA GLN A 199 -17.37 -8.24 -9.69
C GLN A 199 -18.78 -8.47 -10.21
N ASN A 200 -19.01 -9.64 -10.81
CA ASN A 200 -20.33 -10.06 -11.26
C ASN A 200 -21.04 -10.83 -10.14
N VAL A 201 -22.22 -10.36 -9.75
CA VAL A 201 -23.08 -11.01 -8.77
C VAL A 201 -24.45 -11.22 -9.38
N ASP A 202 -24.84 -12.48 -9.55
CA ASP A 202 -26.16 -12.88 -10.08
C ASP A 202 -26.55 -12.18 -11.40
N GLY A 203 -25.58 -11.88 -12.27
CA GLY A 203 -25.80 -11.26 -13.57
C GLY A 203 -25.77 -9.73 -13.57
N VAL A 204 -25.47 -9.10 -12.44
CA VAL A 204 -25.23 -7.65 -12.32
C VAL A 204 -23.75 -7.41 -12.06
N LEU A 205 -23.13 -6.54 -12.86
CA LEU A 205 -21.73 -6.17 -12.71
C LEU A 205 -21.58 -4.94 -11.82
N TYR A 206 -20.78 -5.07 -10.77
CA TYR A 206 -20.43 -3.99 -9.84
C TYR A 206 -18.96 -3.60 -9.98
N GLY A 207 -18.66 -2.35 -9.62
CA GLY A 207 -17.30 -1.91 -9.38
C GLY A 207 -16.78 -2.61 -8.13
N CYS A 208 -15.54 -3.09 -8.17
CA CYS A 208 -14.91 -3.77 -7.05
C CYS A 208 -13.52 -3.19 -6.87
N ILE A 209 -13.31 -2.44 -5.79
CA ILE A 209 -12.06 -1.81 -5.44
C ILE A 209 -11.41 -2.63 -4.33
N ARG A 210 -10.22 -3.18 -4.60
CA ARG A 210 -9.43 -3.93 -3.63
C ARG A 210 -8.43 -3.00 -2.94
N ALA A 211 -8.52 -2.90 -1.62
CA ALA A 211 -7.54 -2.22 -0.79
C ALA A 211 -6.67 -3.23 -0.04
N GLU A 212 -5.35 -3.14 -0.21
CA GLU A 212 -4.38 -3.89 0.60
C GLU A 212 -3.91 -3.00 1.74
N LEU A 213 -4.06 -3.46 2.98
CA LEU A 213 -3.76 -2.69 4.18
C LEU A 213 -2.74 -3.43 5.05
N THR A 214 -1.89 -2.68 5.75
CA THR A 214 -1.02 -3.24 6.80
C THR A 214 -1.76 -3.49 8.11
N ALA A 215 -3.00 -3.01 8.25
CA ALA A 215 -3.92 -3.25 9.36
C ALA A 215 -5.33 -2.76 8.96
N PRO A 216 -6.42 -3.30 9.53
CA PRO A 216 -7.77 -2.82 9.25
C PRO A 216 -7.94 -1.34 9.57
N PHE A 217 -8.78 -0.66 8.80
CA PHE A 217 -9.21 0.70 9.14
C PHE A 217 -10.07 0.71 10.42
N THR A 218 -10.01 1.82 11.15
CA THR A 218 -11.09 2.16 12.09
C THR A 218 -12.30 2.66 11.31
N ALA A 219 -13.49 2.72 11.94
CA ALA A 219 -14.69 3.22 11.26
C ALA A 219 -14.52 4.65 10.69
N ASP A 220 -13.80 5.52 11.39
CA ASP A 220 -13.54 6.89 10.92
C ASP A 220 -12.55 6.89 9.74
N GLU A 221 -11.51 6.05 9.79
CA GLU A 221 -10.53 5.92 8.69
C GLU A 221 -11.16 5.27 7.45
N GLU A 222 -12.08 4.32 7.62
CA GLU A 222 -12.82 3.71 6.51
C GLU A 222 -13.75 4.73 5.85
N ALA A 223 -14.41 5.58 6.64
CA ALA A 223 -15.24 6.66 6.10
C ALA A 223 -14.40 7.65 5.28
N GLU A 224 -13.23 8.07 5.78
CA GLU A 224 -12.27 8.89 5.01
C GLU A 224 -11.85 8.20 3.70
N PHE A 225 -11.63 6.89 3.74
CA PHE A 225 -11.24 6.12 2.56
C PHE A 225 -12.39 6.00 1.54
N LYS A 226 -13.63 5.78 1.98
CA LYS A 226 -14.83 5.76 1.12
C LYS A 226 -15.06 7.11 0.44
N ASP A 227 -14.94 8.22 1.16
CA ASP A 227 -15.06 9.57 0.60
C ASP A 227 -13.98 9.82 -0.48
N TRP A 228 -12.75 9.36 -0.23
CA TRP A 228 -11.67 9.44 -1.22
C TRP A 228 -11.96 8.55 -2.45
N LEU A 229 -12.46 7.33 -2.27
CA LEU A 229 -12.86 6.45 -3.37
C LEU A 229 -13.99 7.05 -4.21
N GLU A 230 -14.96 7.74 -3.61
CA GLU A 230 -16.00 8.47 -4.35
C GLU A 230 -15.39 9.55 -5.25
N GLY A 231 -14.42 10.32 -4.73
CA GLY A 231 -13.66 11.29 -5.53
C GLY A 231 -12.90 10.63 -6.68
N GLN A 232 -12.29 9.46 -6.44
CA GLN A 232 -11.63 8.69 -7.50
C GLN A 232 -12.62 8.15 -8.53
N CYS A 233 -13.83 7.74 -8.14
CA CYS A 233 -14.83 7.22 -9.07
C CYS A 233 -15.45 8.34 -9.95
N SER A 234 -15.61 9.54 -9.40
CA SER A 234 -16.33 10.65 -10.06
C SER A 234 -15.46 11.53 -10.96
N ASP A 235 -14.20 11.78 -10.59
CA ASP A 235 -13.30 12.70 -11.31
C ASP A 235 -11.89 12.10 -11.50
N GLY A 236 -11.32 11.44 -10.50
CA GLY A 236 -9.96 10.92 -10.58
C GLY A 236 -9.79 9.74 -11.56
N TYR A 237 -9.55 8.55 -11.01
CA TYR A 237 -9.38 7.33 -11.81
C TYR A 237 -10.56 7.06 -12.77
N GLY A 238 -11.79 7.31 -12.32
CA GLY A 238 -13.03 7.05 -13.06
C GLY A 238 -13.17 7.86 -14.35
N GLU A 239 -12.88 9.17 -14.32
CA GLU A 239 -12.92 10.02 -15.52
C GLU A 239 -11.92 9.52 -16.56
N GLY A 240 -10.73 9.11 -16.12
CA GLY A 240 -9.70 8.52 -16.98
C GLY A 240 -10.21 7.29 -17.73
N LEU A 241 -10.93 6.40 -17.04
CA LEU A 241 -11.54 5.21 -17.63
C LEU A 241 -12.65 5.58 -18.63
N GLU A 242 -13.52 6.53 -18.27
CA GLU A 242 -14.66 7.00 -19.10
C GLU A 242 -14.24 7.62 -20.43
N GLN A 243 -12.98 8.02 -20.61
CA GLN A 243 -12.50 8.57 -21.89
C GLN A 243 -12.36 7.49 -23.00
N ARG A 244 -12.57 6.21 -22.68
CA ARG A 244 -12.38 5.10 -23.63
C ARG A 244 -13.64 4.29 -23.80
N SER A 245 -14.06 4.16 -25.06
CA SER A 245 -15.22 3.35 -25.40
C SER A 245 -14.88 1.88 -25.64
N ILE A 246 -15.88 1.05 -25.41
CA ILE A 246 -15.95 -0.35 -25.78
C ILE A 246 -16.97 -0.45 -26.91
N ARG A 247 -16.54 -0.91 -28.09
CA ARG A 247 -17.44 -1.12 -29.24
C ARG A 247 -18.47 -2.20 -28.96
N VAL A 248 -19.76 -1.88 -28.92
CA VAL A 248 -20.85 -2.85 -28.73
C VAL A 248 -21.73 -2.93 -29.98
N GLU A 249 -22.68 -3.85 -30.02
CA GLU A 249 -23.59 -3.97 -31.18
C GLU A 249 -24.39 -2.68 -31.41
N ASP A 250 -24.81 -2.05 -30.32
CA ASP A 250 -25.67 -0.86 -30.33
C ASP A 250 -24.91 0.45 -30.50
N GLY A 251 -23.57 0.46 -30.48
CA GLY A 251 -22.80 1.70 -30.51
C GLY A 251 -21.43 1.63 -29.84
N ASP A 252 -21.08 2.72 -29.17
CA ASP A 252 -19.87 2.84 -28.38
C ASP A 252 -20.25 3.05 -26.91
N MET A 253 -19.86 2.10 -26.07
CA MET A 253 -20.19 2.06 -24.65
C MET A 253 -19.06 2.66 -23.81
N TYR A 254 -19.38 3.63 -22.96
CA TYR A 254 -18.47 4.21 -21.99
C TYR A 254 -18.90 3.80 -20.59
N VAL A 255 -17.98 3.23 -19.82
CA VAL A 255 -18.27 2.67 -18.49
C VAL A 255 -17.84 3.66 -17.43
N SER A 256 -18.70 3.87 -16.43
CA SER A 256 -18.40 4.70 -15.27
C SER A 256 -18.58 3.95 -13.96
N PHE A 257 -17.70 4.26 -13.00
CA PHE A 257 -17.80 3.85 -11.60
C PHE A 257 -18.66 4.80 -10.76
N TRP A 258 -19.19 5.87 -11.38
CA TRP A 258 -19.95 6.91 -10.70
C TRP A 258 -21.15 7.39 -11.52
N HIS A 259 -22.22 7.74 -10.84
CA HIS A 259 -23.32 8.49 -11.44
C HIS A 259 -23.93 9.41 -10.39
N GLY A 260 -24.48 10.54 -10.82
CA GLY A 260 -25.08 11.54 -9.93
C GLY A 260 -26.49 11.18 -9.43
N GLY A 261 -26.88 9.90 -9.49
CA GLY A 261 -28.18 9.42 -9.03
C GLY A 261 -28.21 9.18 -7.52
N ASP A 262 -29.39 9.23 -6.92
CA ASP A 262 -29.59 9.02 -5.47
C ASP A 262 -29.32 7.56 -5.03
N ASP A 263 -29.17 6.64 -5.98
CA ASP A 263 -28.93 5.21 -5.79
C ASP A 263 -27.44 4.82 -5.91
N TRP A 264 -26.53 5.78 -6.09
CA TRP A 264 -25.10 5.52 -6.02
C TRP A 264 -24.64 5.25 -4.58
N PHE A 265 -23.70 4.32 -4.42
CA PHE A 265 -23.15 3.95 -3.11
C PHE A 265 -21.68 3.54 -3.19
N MET A 266 -21.00 3.59 -2.05
CA MET A 266 -19.69 2.98 -1.81
C MET A 266 -19.77 2.13 -0.53
N LEU A 267 -19.94 0.82 -0.71
CA LEU A 267 -20.14 -0.14 0.39
C LEU A 267 -18.87 -0.95 0.63
N ASN A 268 -18.53 -1.23 1.89
CA ASN A 268 -17.53 -2.25 2.21
C ASN A 268 -18.13 -3.66 1.99
N GLY A 269 -17.31 -4.71 2.17
CA GLY A 269 -17.75 -6.09 1.94
C GLY A 269 -18.96 -6.53 2.77
N ASP A 270 -18.98 -6.21 4.06
CA ASP A 270 -20.08 -6.60 4.95
C ASP A 270 -21.39 -5.87 4.57
N GLU A 271 -21.31 -4.57 4.31
CA GLU A 271 -22.45 -3.75 3.86
C GLU A 271 -22.97 -4.21 2.49
N PHE A 272 -22.08 -4.62 1.59
CA PHE A 272 -22.46 -5.12 0.27
C PHE A 272 -23.17 -6.47 0.34
N ASP A 273 -22.72 -7.38 1.22
CA ASP A 273 -23.39 -8.66 1.47
C ASP A 273 -24.81 -8.46 2.07
N GLU A 274 -24.98 -7.47 2.95
CA GLU A 274 -26.29 -7.05 3.46
C GLU A 274 -27.17 -6.50 2.34
N TYR A 275 -26.65 -5.59 1.51
CA TYR A 275 -27.36 -5.03 0.35
C TYR A 275 -27.87 -6.13 -0.61
N LEU A 276 -27.01 -7.11 -0.94
CA LEU A 276 -27.37 -8.23 -1.81
C LEU A 276 -28.46 -9.13 -1.18
N SER A 277 -28.43 -9.30 0.13
CA SER A 277 -29.43 -10.08 0.86
C SER A 277 -30.80 -9.41 0.85
N ASP A 278 -30.84 -8.09 1.03
CA ASP A 278 -32.07 -7.30 1.00
C ASP A 278 -32.70 -7.26 -0.40
N GLN A 279 -31.88 -7.10 -1.45
CA GLN A 279 -32.31 -7.21 -2.85
C GLN A 279 -33.02 -8.55 -3.14
N LYS A 280 -32.47 -9.66 -2.63
CA LYS A 280 -33.05 -11.01 -2.80
C LYS A 280 -34.37 -11.17 -2.06
N MET A 281 -34.55 -10.53 -0.91
CA MET A 281 -35.82 -10.59 -0.17
C MET A 281 -36.90 -9.66 -0.75
N GLY A 282 -36.52 -8.49 -1.29
CA GLY A 282 -37.43 -7.55 -1.93
C GLY A 282 -38.03 -8.03 -3.26
N GLY A 283 -37.38 -9.00 -3.94
CA GLY A 283 -37.84 -9.59 -5.20
C GLY A 283 -38.82 -10.77 -5.07
N ILE A 284 -39.27 -11.12 -3.85
CA ILE A 284 -40.16 -12.27 -3.58
C ILE A 284 -41.66 -11.87 -3.48
N GLU A 285 -42.03 -10.61 -3.75
CA GLU A 285 -43.46 -10.18 -3.79
C GLU A 285 -44.20 -10.51 -5.09
#